data_AF-A0A0K8MHR5-F1
#
_entry.id   AF-A0A0K8MHR5-F1
#
_cell.length_a   1.000
_cell.length_b   1.000
_cell.length_c   1.000
_cell.angle_alpha   90.00
_cell.angle_beta   90.00
_cell.angle_gamma   90.00
#
_symmetry.space_group_name_H-M   'P 1'
#
loop_
_entity.id
_entity.type
_entity.pdbx_description
1 polymer ?
#
loop_
_entity_poly.entity_id
_entity_poly.type
_entity_poly.pdbx_seq_one_letter_code
_entity_poly.pdbx_strand_id
1 'polypeptide(L)'
;MLTIADLQAFKPAYQTDAKTLQKIEAVIAAMTALDKHQLPDQSLPQLLESVTNLYRHPARLPIDDAFTDLRATIIASYGLWFLPNQAWVADLAAWLAGRPVVELMAGNAAITAGLQHLGHPAQASDTFDWTGQDNDRPQPWTEVQNQTALATVQAGLNQDPTPVFLLSWAPDTSEDDWQVLQALRVSHQPFDLLVIGEINGATNSKKFWENAKLNKVPALNQNYQSFDNIDDAIYLVH
;
A
#
# COMPACT_ATOMS: atom_id res chain seq x y z
N MET A 1 3.20 14.41 -14.74
CA MET A 1 2.25 13.59 -13.96
C MET A 1 1.10 13.25 -14.87
N LEU A 2 0.73 11.97 -14.89
CA LEU A 2 -0.38 11.45 -15.68
C LEU A 2 -1.71 11.96 -15.11
N THR A 3 -2.64 12.38 -15.96
CA THR A 3 -3.99 12.79 -15.52
C THR A 3 -5.09 11.90 -16.10
N ILE A 4 -6.27 11.93 -15.48
CA ILE A 4 -7.47 11.28 -16.04
C ILE A 4 -7.80 11.84 -17.44
N ALA A 5 -7.58 13.14 -17.68
CA ALA A 5 -7.82 13.77 -18.97
C ALA A 5 -6.87 13.22 -20.06
N ASP A 6 -5.59 13.00 -19.72
CA ASP A 6 -4.62 12.38 -20.63
C ASP A 6 -5.07 10.96 -21.02
N LEU A 7 -5.48 10.16 -20.03
CA LEU A 7 -5.99 8.80 -20.24
C LEU A 7 -7.27 8.79 -21.10
N GLN A 8 -8.17 9.72 -20.89
CA GLN A 8 -9.38 9.87 -21.72
C GLN A 8 -9.02 10.21 -23.17
N ALA A 9 -8.01 11.05 -23.39
CA ALA A 9 -7.55 11.42 -24.73
C ALA A 9 -6.94 10.23 -25.51
N PHE A 10 -6.45 9.20 -24.83
CA PHE A 10 -5.96 7.98 -25.48
C PHE A 10 -7.06 7.05 -25.99
N LYS A 11 -8.26 7.04 -25.36
CA LYS A 11 -9.33 6.07 -25.69
C LYS A 11 -9.69 5.99 -27.18
N PRO A 12 -9.82 7.11 -27.93
CA PRO A 12 -10.15 7.06 -29.36
C PRO A 12 -9.12 6.28 -30.19
N ALA A 13 -7.83 6.33 -29.83
CA ALA A 13 -6.75 5.65 -30.57
C ALA A 13 -6.78 4.12 -30.39
N TYR A 14 -7.45 3.61 -29.36
CA TYR A 14 -7.45 2.20 -28.99
C TYR A 14 -8.84 1.55 -29.08
N GLN A 15 -9.80 2.15 -29.79
CA GLN A 15 -11.18 1.64 -29.90
C GLN A 15 -11.30 0.17 -30.33
N THR A 16 -10.37 -0.31 -31.16
CA THR A 16 -10.33 -1.70 -31.65
C THR A 16 -9.40 -2.61 -30.82
N ASP A 17 -8.74 -2.07 -29.79
CA ASP A 17 -7.82 -2.78 -28.90
C ASP A 17 -8.44 -2.89 -27.49
N ALA A 18 -9.32 -3.87 -27.33
CA ALA A 18 -10.08 -4.06 -26.09
C ALA A 18 -9.18 -4.22 -24.85
N LYS A 19 -8.00 -4.85 -25.00
CA LYS A 19 -7.07 -5.05 -23.89
C LYS A 19 -6.49 -3.72 -23.41
N THR A 20 -6.04 -2.87 -24.34
CA THR A 20 -5.50 -1.55 -23.98
C THR A 20 -6.59 -0.64 -23.42
N LEU A 21 -7.79 -0.67 -23.98
CA LEU A 21 -8.93 0.06 -23.41
C LEU A 21 -9.23 -0.37 -21.97
N GLN A 22 -9.24 -1.66 -21.69
CA GLN A 22 -9.47 -2.17 -20.33
C GLN A 22 -8.42 -1.64 -19.34
N LYS A 23 -7.14 -1.59 -19.74
CA LYS A 23 -6.07 -0.99 -18.90
C LYS A 23 -6.33 0.49 -18.64
N ILE A 24 -6.65 1.27 -19.68
CA ILE A 24 -6.97 2.70 -19.57
C ILE A 24 -8.15 2.91 -18.62
N GLU A 25 -9.22 2.14 -18.77
CA GLU A 25 -10.42 2.24 -17.95
C GLU A 25 -10.16 1.84 -16.49
N ALA A 26 -9.34 0.82 -16.25
CA ALA A 26 -8.94 0.42 -14.90
C ALA A 26 -8.15 1.55 -14.19
N VAL A 27 -7.21 2.19 -14.87
CA VAL A 27 -6.45 3.32 -14.29
C VAL A 27 -7.33 4.54 -14.06
N ILE A 28 -8.22 4.88 -15.01
CA ILE A 28 -9.20 5.96 -14.81
C ILE A 28 -10.09 5.67 -13.59
N ALA A 29 -10.61 4.46 -13.48
CA ALA A 29 -11.47 4.07 -12.36
C ALA A 29 -10.73 4.15 -11.03
N ALA A 30 -9.48 3.67 -10.97
CA ALA A 30 -8.65 3.77 -9.78
C ALA A 30 -8.40 5.24 -9.39
N MET A 31 -7.89 6.07 -10.30
CA MET A 31 -7.65 7.50 -10.02
C MET A 31 -8.93 8.24 -9.61
N THR A 32 -10.07 7.92 -10.23
CA THR A 32 -11.38 8.50 -9.86
C THR A 32 -11.80 8.13 -8.42
N ALA A 33 -11.45 6.92 -7.96
CA ALA A 33 -11.68 6.52 -6.57
C ALA A 33 -10.73 7.27 -5.62
N LEU A 34 -9.45 7.36 -5.99
CA LEU A 34 -8.43 8.05 -5.18
C LEU A 34 -8.73 9.56 -5.02
N ASP A 35 -9.25 10.21 -6.05
CA ASP A 35 -9.74 11.61 -6.00
C ASP A 35 -10.85 11.84 -4.94
N LYS A 36 -11.47 10.75 -4.47
CA LYS A 36 -12.52 10.75 -3.44
C LYS A 36 -12.06 10.14 -2.12
N HIS A 37 -10.76 9.90 -1.95
CA HIS A 37 -10.19 9.15 -0.83
C HIS A 37 -10.82 7.76 -0.66
N GLN A 38 -11.05 7.08 -1.79
CA GLN A 38 -11.54 5.71 -1.85
C GLN A 38 -10.51 4.83 -2.53
N LEU A 39 -10.36 3.60 -2.03
CA LEU A 39 -9.53 2.59 -2.69
C LEU A 39 -10.22 2.08 -3.95
N PRO A 40 -9.46 1.71 -5.00
CA PRO A 40 -10.02 0.97 -6.12
C PRO A 40 -10.64 -0.35 -5.65
N ASP A 41 -11.68 -0.82 -6.34
CA ASP A 41 -12.37 -2.07 -5.98
C ASP A 41 -11.47 -3.30 -6.07
N GLN A 42 -10.54 -3.31 -7.03
CA GLN A 42 -9.64 -4.40 -7.38
C GLN A 42 -8.26 -3.86 -7.73
N SER A 43 -7.26 -4.75 -7.75
CA SER A 43 -5.92 -4.42 -8.25
C SER A 43 -5.93 -4.03 -9.73
N LEU A 44 -4.99 -3.17 -10.10
CA LEU A 44 -4.78 -2.81 -11.51
C LEU A 44 -4.29 -4.04 -12.31
N PRO A 45 -4.73 -4.19 -13.58
CA PRO A 45 -4.15 -5.20 -14.46
C PRO A 45 -2.67 -4.89 -14.72
N GLN A 46 -1.91 -5.87 -15.21
CA GLN A 46 -0.54 -5.61 -15.68
C GLN A 46 -0.55 -4.52 -16.76
N LEU A 47 -0.03 -3.34 -16.42
CA LEU A 47 -0.11 -2.16 -17.28
C LEU A 47 0.97 -2.18 -18.35
N LEU A 48 2.23 -2.37 -17.95
CA LEU A 48 3.38 -2.30 -18.83
C LEU A 48 3.45 -3.51 -19.76
N GLU A 49 3.79 -3.26 -21.01
CA GLU A 49 4.01 -4.26 -22.04
C GLU A 49 5.42 -4.83 -21.97
N SER A 50 5.58 -6.08 -22.40
CA SER A 50 6.91 -6.61 -22.64
C SER A 50 7.51 -5.97 -23.90
N VAL A 51 8.84 -5.88 -23.96
CA VAL A 51 9.57 -5.42 -25.15
C VAL A 51 9.11 -6.17 -26.41
N THR A 52 8.91 -7.48 -26.33
CA THR A 52 8.41 -8.30 -27.44
C THR A 52 7.01 -7.90 -27.89
N ASN A 53 6.11 -7.56 -26.96
CA ASN A 53 4.77 -7.09 -27.29
C ASN A 53 4.80 -5.71 -27.95
N LEU A 54 5.64 -4.79 -27.47
CA LEU A 54 5.79 -3.46 -28.07
C LEU A 54 6.33 -3.55 -29.50
N TYR A 55 7.28 -4.45 -29.78
CA TYR A 55 7.73 -4.69 -31.16
C TYR A 55 6.60 -5.18 -32.08
N ARG A 56 5.69 -6.01 -31.57
CA ARG A 56 4.53 -6.53 -32.34
C ARG A 56 3.42 -5.51 -32.48
N HIS A 57 3.26 -4.62 -31.50
CA HIS A 57 2.19 -3.64 -31.41
C HIS A 57 2.74 -2.25 -31.07
N PRO A 58 3.55 -1.64 -31.95
CA PRO A 58 4.24 -0.38 -31.66
C PRO A 58 3.29 0.80 -31.40
N ALA A 59 2.04 0.72 -31.88
CA ALA A 59 1.00 1.69 -31.57
C ALA A 59 0.64 1.78 -30.07
N ARG A 60 1.03 0.80 -29.25
CA ARG A 60 0.85 0.82 -27.79
C ARG A 60 1.95 1.58 -27.04
N LEU A 61 3.06 1.93 -27.70
CA LEU A 61 4.18 2.62 -27.04
C LEU A 61 3.75 3.91 -26.33
N PRO A 62 2.91 4.80 -26.91
CA PRO A 62 2.53 6.04 -26.23
C PRO A 62 1.78 5.83 -24.90
N ILE A 63 0.89 4.83 -24.84
CA ILE A 63 0.15 4.53 -23.60
C ILE A 63 0.99 3.73 -22.61
N ASP A 64 1.91 2.90 -23.10
CA ASP A 64 2.89 2.19 -22.27
C ASP A 64 3.79 3.19 -21.54
N ASP A 65 4.37 4.14 -22.27
CA ASP A 65 5.15 5.25 -21.73
C ASP A 65 4.34 6.04 -20.69
N ALA A 66 3.07 6.37 -21.00
CA ALA A 66 2.21 7.07 -20.05
C ALA A 66 1.97 6.29 -18.75
N PHE A 67 1.85 4.95 -18.80
CA PHE A 67 1.69 4.13 -17.60
C PHE A 67 2.94 4.08 -16.72
N THR A 68 4.14 4.33 -17.26
CA THR A 68 5.36 4.43 -16.44
C THR A 68 5.32 5.59 -15.43
N ASP A 69 4.58 6.64 -15.73
CA ASP A 69 4.40 7.81 -14.84
C ASP A 69 3.35 7.60 -13.74
N LEU A 70 2.63 6.47 -13.77
CA LEU A 70 1.52 6.25 -12.84
C LEU A 70 2.00 6.20 -11.39
N ARG A 71 3.11 5.52 -11.09
CA ARG A 71 3.64 5.45 -9.72
C ARG A 71 3.93 6.83 -9.14
N ALA A 72 4.67 7.66 -9.89
CA ALA A 72 4.97 9.03 -9.47
C ALA A 72 3.70 9.85 -9.25
N THR A 73 2.70 9.67 -10.12
CA THR A 73 1.40 10.34 -9.99
C THR A 73 0.68 9.91 -8.71
N ILE A 74 0.68 8.62 -8.38
CA ILE A 74 0.02 8.08 -7.20
C ILE A 74 0.66 8.62 -5.91
N ILE A 75 1.99 8.64 -5.86
CA ILE A 75 2.74 9.19 -4.71
C ILE A 75 2.51 10.69 -4.58
N ALA A 76 2.74 11.46 -5.64
CA ALA A 76 2.68 12.92 -5.57
C ALA A 76 1.27 13.46 -5.34
N SER A 77 0.24 12.78 -5.87
CA SER A 77 -1.15 13.26 -5.79
C SER A 77 -1.89 12.72 -4.56
N TYR A 78 -1.60 11.48 -4.15
CA TYR A 78 -2.39 10.80 -3.11
C TYR A 78 -1.55 10.36 -1.90
N GLY A 79 -0.21 10.48 -1.95
CA GLY A 79 0.70 10.09 -0.87
C GLY A 79 0.61 8.60 -0.54
N LEU A 80 0.58 7.77 -1.59
CA LEU A 80 0.55 6.31 -1.49
C LEU A 80 1.77 5.71 -2.19
N TRP A 81 2.61 4.97 -1.47
CA TRP A 81 3.82 4.31 -2.00
C TRP A 81 3.56 2.90 -2.56
N PHE A 82 2.36 2.38 -2.30
CA PHE A 82 1.77 1.19 -2.90
C PHE A 82 0.26 1.45 -3.10
N LEU A 83 -0.42 0.62 -3.90
CA LEU A 83 -1.84 0.83 -4.22
C LEU A 83 -2.71 -0.30 -3.62
N PRO A 84 -3.24 -0.13 -2.39
CA PRO A 84 -4.21 -1.08 -1.84
C PRO A 84 -5.52 -1.04 -2.61
N ASN A 85 -6.33 -2.10 -2.48
CA ASN A 85 -7.66 -2.19 -3.07
C ASN A 85 -8.68 -2.69 -2.02
N GLN A 86 -9.97 -2.44 -2.28
CA GLN A 86 -11.04 -2.79 -1.35
C GLN A 86 -11.17 -4.30 -1.11
N ALA A 87 -10.92 -5.14 -2.12
CA ALA A 87 -10.98 -6.60 -1.95
C ALA A 87 -9.92 -7.10 -0.95
N TRP A 88 -8.70 -6.58 -1.03
CA TRP A 88 -7.66 -6.87 -0.05
C TRP A 88 -7.99 -6.33 1.34
N VAL A 89 -8.54 -5.12 1.45
CA VAL A 89 -8.98 -4.58 2.75
C VAL A 89 -10.08 -5.46 3.38
N ALA A 90 -10.98 -6.03 2.56
CA ALA A 90 -11.96 -7.00 3.03
C ALA A 90 -11.31 -8.31 3.52
N ASP A 91 -10.29 -8.81 2.83
CA ASP A 91 -9.51 -9.97 3.28
C ASP A 91 -8.83 -9.71 4.64
N LEU A 92 -8.24 -8.52 4.79
CA LEU A 92 -7.61 -8.07 6.02
C LEU A 92 -8.65 -7.99 7.16
N ALA A 93 -9.79 -7.35 6.93
CA ALA A 93 -10.87 -7.25 7.92
C ALA A 93 -11.38 -8.63 8.35
N ALA A 94 -11.51 -9.57 7.41
CA ALA A 94 -11.92 -10.94 7.69
C ALA A 94 -10.87 -11.69 8.53
N TRP A 95 -9.59 -11.53 8.23
CA TRP A 95 -8.49 -12.13 8.99
C TRP A 95 -8.35 -11.53 10.40
N LEU A 96 -8.58 -10.21 10.54
CA LEU A 96 -8.60 -9.53 11.83
C LEU A 96 -9.73 -10.04 12.72
N ALA A 97 -10.84 -10.51 12.14
CA ALA A 97 -11.96 -11.13 12.86
C ALA A 97 -12.49 -10.25 14.01
N GLY A 98 -12.55 -8.93 13.78
CA GLY A 98 -13.01 -7.94 14.76
C GLY A 98 -11.98 -7.47 15.78
N ARG A 99 -10.75 -8.01 15.76
CA ARG A 99 -9.64 -7.51 16.60
C ARG A 99 -9.23 -6.11 16.15
N PRO A 100 -9.02 -5.14 17.07
CA PRO A 100 -8.56 -3.82 16.70
C PRO A 100 -7.19 -3.88 16.02
N VAL A 101 -6.95 -2.96 15.09
CA VAL A 101 -5.68 -2.83 14.39
C VAL A 101 -5.13 -1.42 14.49
N VAL A 102 -3.81 -1.32 14.62
CA VAL A 102 -3.08 -0.06 14.57
C VAL A 102 -2.10 -0.10 13.40
N GLU A 103 -2.33 0.75 12.41
CA GLU A 103 -1.45 0.97 11.27
C GLU A 103 -0.29 1.88 11.68
N LEU A 104 0.93 1.38 11.50
CA LEU A 104 2.18 2.05 11.79
C LEU A 104 2.81 2.50 10.47
N MET A 105 3.37 3.71 10.45
CA MET A 105 3.93 4.32 9.24
C MET A 105 2.87 4.42 8.13
N ALA A 106 1.68 4.86 8.54
CA ALA A 106 0.48 4.78 7.72
C ALA A 106 0.51 5.70 6.48
N GLY A 107 1.44 6.64 6.38
CA GLY A 107 1.40 7.72 5.39
C GLY A 107 0.07 8.48 5.47
N ASN A 108 -0.68 8.51 4.37
CA ASN A 108 -2.03 9.09 4.34
C ASN A 108 -3.15 8.15 4.86
N ALA A 109 -2.81 7.01 5.44
CA ALA A 109 -3.71 6.09 6.15
C ALA A 109 -4.89 5.56 5.32
N ALA A 110 -4.64 5.25 4.05
CA ALA A 110 -5.65 4.72 3.14
C ALA A 110 -6.19 3.34 3.56
N ILE A 111 -5.35 2.49 4.15
CA ILE A 111 -5.77 1.16 4.67
C ILE A 111 -6.68 1.34 5.87
N THR A 112 -6.26 2.15 6.85
CA THR A 112 -7.06 2.47 8.04
C THR A 112 -8.42 3.07 7.65
N ALA A 113 -8.45 4.02 6.72
CA ALA A 113 -9.71 4.58 6.21
C ALA A 113 -10.62 3.51 5.57
N GLY A 114 -10.04 2.61 4.76
CA GLY A 114 -10.77 1.48 4.17
C GLY A 114 -11.36 0.53 5.23
N LEU A 115 -10.60 0.18 6.27
CA LEU A 115 -11.05 -0.66 7.36
C LEU A 115 -12.18 0.01 8.17
N GLN A 116 -12.05 1.30 8.47
CA GLN A 116 -13.09 2.07 9.15
C GLN A 116 -14.37 2.15 8.32
N HIS A 117 -14.27 2.24 6.99
CA HIS A 117 -15.43 2.20 6.09
C HIS A 117 -16.20 0.87 6.19
N LEU A 118 -15.49 -0.25 6.41
CA LEU A 118 -16.09 -1.56 6.68
C LEU A 118 -16.61 -1.72 8.12
N GLY A 119 -16.55 -0.66 8.95
CA GLY A 119 -16.93 -0.69 10.36
C GLY A 119 -15.91 -1.39 11.27
N HIS A 120 -14.68 -1.59 10.80
CA HIS A 120 -13.63 -2.26 11.57
C HIS A 120 -12.88 -1.26 12.47
N PRO A 121 -12.58 -1.61 13.73
CA PRO A 121 -11.81 -0.75 14.64
C PRO A 121 -10.35 -0.63 14.18
N ALA A 122 -10.01 0.50 13.57
CA ALA A 122 -8.66 0.78 13.08
C ALA A 122 -8.19 2.19 13.46
N GLN A 123 -6.91 2.32 13.79
CA GLN A 123 -6.22 3.58 14.06
C GLN A 123 -4.92 3.64 13.26
N ALA A 124 -4.44 4.84 12.96
CA ALA A 124 -3.21 5.07 12.21
C ALA A 124 -2.24 5.97 12.97
N SER A 125 -0.95 5.72 12.81
CA SER A 125 0.13 6.62 13.24
C SER A 125 1.19 6.76 12.15
N ASP A 126 1.71 7.96 12.00
CA ASP A 126 2.78 8.31 11.08
C ASP A 126 3.51 9.56 11.58
N THR A 127 4.81 9.72 11.31
CA THR A 127 5.57 10.92 11.69
C THR A 127 5.48 12.02 10.63
N PHE A 128 5.04 11.68 9.42
CA PHE A 128 5.04 12.54 8.24
C PHE A 128 6.41 13.05 7.81
N ASP A 129 7.50 12.37 8.18
CA ASP A 129 8.88 12.76 7.83
C ASP A 129 9.16 12.71 6.31
N TRP A 130 8.25 12.08 5.55
CA TRP A 130 8.23 12.09 4.08
C TRP A 130 7.71 13.39 3.46
N THR A 131 7.18 14.33 4.26
CA THR A 131 6.67 15.62 3.78
C THR A 131 7.75 16.41 3.05
N GLY A 132 7.47 16.86 1.84
CA GLY A 132 8.41 17.64 1.02
C GLY A 132 9.46 16.78 0.30
N GLN A 133 9.32 15.45 0.32
CA GLN A 133 10.06 14.54 -0.55
C GLN A 133 9.27 14.36 -1.86
N ASP A 134 8.70 13.18 -2.11
CA ASP A 134 7.94 12.87 -3.32
C ASP A 134 6.46 13.31 -3.24
N ASN A 135 6.03 13.78 -2.07
CA ASN A 135 4.73 14.40 -1.83
C ASN A 135 4.91 15.66 -0.99
N ASP A 136 4.40 16.80 -1.49
CA ASP A 136 4.63 18.10 -0.88
C ASP A 136 3.90 18.30 0.45
N ARG A 137 2.74 17.65 0.66
CA ARG A 137 1.87 17.87 1.82
C ARG A 137 1.02 16.65 2.15
N PRO A 138 1.09 16.13 3.39
CA PRO A 138 0.17 15.10 3.86
C PRO A 138 -1.29 15.50 3.69
N GLN A 139 -2.09 14.57 3.19
CA GLN A 139 -3.54 14.67 3.09
C GLN A 139 -4.16 13.36 3.56
N PRO A 140 -4.15 13.09 4.88
CA PRO A 140 -4.67 11.84 5.41
C PRO A 140 -6.14 11.62 5.08
N TRP A 141 -6.50 10.37 4.77
CA TRP A 141 -7.87 9.98 4.44
C TRP A 141 -8.74 9.80 5.69
N THR A 142 -8.10 9.66 6.85
CA THR A 142 -8.70 9.59 8.18
C THR A 142 -7.75 10.20 9.21
N GLU A 143 -8.11 10.19 10.49
CA GLU A 143 -7.26 10.66 11.57
C GLU A 143 -5.98 9.82 11.68
N VAL A 144 -4.84 10.51 11.72
CA VAL A 144 -3.51 9.92 11.90
C VAL A 144 -2.84 10.58 13.08
N GLN A 145 -2.43 9.76 14.05
CA GLN A 145 -1.68 10.23 15.21
C GLN A 145 -0.26 10.54 14.77
N ASN A 146 0.17 11.80 14.94
CA ASN A 146 1.54 12.20 14.64
C ASN A 146 2.50 11.67 15.72
N GLN A 147 2.97 10.44 15.52
CA GLN A 147 3.74 9.68 16.51
C GLN A 147 4.60 8.62 15.83
N THR A 148 5.75 8.31 16.43
CA THR A 148 6.64 7.25 15.93
C THR A 148 6.01 5.87 16.11
N ALA A 149 6.31 4.95 15.19
CA ALA A 149 5.81 3.57 15.24
C ALA A 149 6.13 2.88 16.59
N LEU A 150 7.34 3.09 17.11
CA LEU A 150 7.75 2.52 18.40
C LEU A 150 6.88 3.01 19.56
N ALA A 151 6.61 4.32 19.63
CA ALA A 151 5.80 4.87 20.71
C ALA A 151 4.34 4.43 20.59
N THR A 152 3.81 4.31 19.36
CA THR A 152 2.48 3.76 19.10
C THR A 152 2.37 2.30 19.56
N VAL A 153 3.38 1.46 19.26
CA VAL A 153 3.43 0.07 19.73
C VAL A 153 3.45 -0.02 21.25
N GLN A 154 4.27 0.80 21.91
CA GLN A 154 4.33 0.83 23.38
C GLN A 154 2.98 1.21 24.01
N ALA A 155 2.25 2.15 23.41
CA ALA A 155 0.91 2.50 23.85
C ALA A 155 -0.09 1.35 23.61
N GLY A 156 -0.04 0.70 22.43
CA GLY A 156 -0.91 -0.40 22.06
C GLY A 156 -0.73 -1.67 22.91
N LEU A 157 0.51 -1.97 23.31
CA LEU A 157 0.81 -3.10 24.21
C LEU A 157 0.17 -2.99 25.60
N ASN A 158 -0.34 -1.83 25.98
CA ASN A 158 -1.05 -1.62 27.24
C ASN A 158 -2.59 -1.68 27.09
N GLN A 159 -3.10 -1.95 25.88
CA GLN A 159 -4.52 -2.04 25.59
C GLN A 159 -5.03 -3.49 25.80
N ASP A 160 -6.32 -3.61 26.15
CA ASP A 160 -7.02 -4.89 26.27
C ASP A 160 -8.33 -4.84 25.44
N PRO A 161 -8.44 -5.62 24.35
CA PRO A 161 -7.41 -6.50 23.81
C PRO A 161 -6.24 -5.73 23.19
N THR A 162 -5.05 -6.33 23.21
CA THR A 162 -3.89 -5.81 22.45
C THR A 162 -4.24 -5.79 20.95
N PRO A 163 -4.01 -4.67 20.25
CA PRO A 163 -4.31 -4.58 18.83
C PRO A 163 -3.34 -5.42 18.00
N VAL A 164 -3.78 -5.78 16.79
CA VAL A 164 -2.87 -6.20 15.72
C VAL A 164 -2.09 -4.97 15.25
N PHE A 165 -0.79 -5.10 15.09
CA PHE A 165 0.02 -4.03 14.51
C PHE A 165 0.21 -4.31 13.02
N LEU A 166 -0.08 -3.33 12.17
CA LEU A 166 0.17 -3.37 10.74
C LEU A 166 1.27 -2.37 10.40
N LEU A 167 2.46 -2.84 10.07
CA LEU A 167 3.55 -2.00 9.59
C LEU A 167 3.41 -1.80 8.07
N SER A 168 2.91 -0.63 7.69
CA SER A 168 2.67 -0.25 6.31
C SER A 168 3.91 0.41 5.74
N TRP A 169 4.77 -0.37 5.07
CA TRP A 169 5.85 0.17 4.23
C TRP A 169 6.88 1.05 4.99
N ALA A 170 7.63 0.45 5.92
CA ALA A 170 8.74 1.17 6.56
C ALA A 170 9.85 1.53 5.55
N PRO A 171 10.53 2.68 5.67
CA PRO A 171 11.65 3.01 4.81
C PRO A 171 12.85 2.11 5.10
N ASP A 172 13.48 1.58 4.05
CA ASP A 172 14.68 0.73 4.09
C ASP A 172 15.94 1.44 4.60
N THR A 173 15.90 2.76 4.66
CA THR A 173 16.98 3.64 5.16
C THR A 173 16.98 3.85 6.68
N SER A 174 15.96 3.35 7.38
CA SER A 174 15.84 3.40 8.85
C SER A 174 15.94 2.00 9.48
N GLU A 175 16.03 1.89 10.80
CA GLU A 175 15.87 0.62 11.53
C GLU A 175 14.62 0.62 12.43
N ASP A 176 13.65 1.49 12.16
CA ASP A 176 12.48 1.67 13.03
C ASP A 176 11.59 0.41 13.07
N ASP A 177 11.49 -0.30 11.94
CA ASP A 177 10.86 -1.63 11.86
C ASP A 177 11.45 -2.66 12.83
N TRP A 178 12.78 -2.70 12.91
CA TRP A 178 13.51 -3.61 13.78
C TRP A 178 13.30 -3.22 15.23
N GLN A 179 13.29 -1.92 15.55
CA GLN A 179 13.00 -1.45 16.89
C GLN A 179 11.57 -1.82 17.33
N VAL A 180 10.59 -1.69 16.44
CA VAL A 180 9.21 -2.13 16.67
C VAL A 180 9.16 -3.63 16.98
N LEU A 181 9.76 -4.47 16.14
CA LEU A 181 9.76 -5.93 16.35
C LEU A 181 10.44 -6.31 17.67
N GLN A 182 11.55 -5.65 18.01
CA GLN A 182 12.25 -5.90 19.28
C GLN A 182 11.44 -5.47 20.49
N ALA A 183 10.72 -4.34 20.42
CA ALA A 183 9.83 -3.91 21.49
C ALA A 183 8.69 -4.92 21.75
N LEU A 184 8.08 -5.42 20.68
CA LEU A 184 7.06 -6.47 20.76
C LEU A 184 7.61 -7.75 21.42
N ARG A 185 8.80 -8.21 21.00
CA ARG A 185 9.45 -9.40 21.57
C ARG A 185 9.81 -9.25 23.05
N VAL A 186 10.27 -8.07 23.46
CA VAL A 186 10.65 -7.78 24.86
C VAL A 186 9.44 -7.59 25.77
N SER A 187 8.27 -7.25 25.22
CA SER A 187 7.04 -7.09 26.01
C SER A 187 6.60 -8.36 26.74
N HIS A 188 7.03 -9.54 26.26
CA HIS A 188 6.58 -10.86 26.70
C HIS A 188 5.06 -11.08 26.60
N GLN A 189 4.33 -10.20 25.92
CA GLN A 189 2.91 -10.36 25.62
C GLN A 189 2.74 -11.04 24.26
N PRO A 190 1.66 -11.82 24.05
CA PRO A 190 1.28 -12.25 22.71
C PRO A 190 1.00 -11.05 21.81
N PHE A 191 1.52 -11.08 20.58
CA PHE A 191 1.28 -10.03 19.58
C PHE A 191 1.14 -10.65 18.19
N ASP A 192 0.44 -9.93 17.32
CA ASP A 192 0.47 -10.15 15.88
C ASP A 192 0.99 -8.89 15.21
N LEU A 193 2.12 -9.03 14.51
CA LEU A 193 2.69 -8.00 13.65
C LEU A 193 2.51 -8.42 12.19
N LEU A 194 1.68 -7.69 11.46
CA LEU A 194 1.61 -7.76 10.01
C LEU A 194 2.59 -6.76 9.40
N VAL A 195 3.33 -7.17 8.38
CA VAL A 195 4.23 -6.29 7.64
C VAL A 195 3.91 -6.36 6.15
N ILE A 196 3.78 -5.18 5.54
CA ILE A 196 3.74 -4.99 4.10
C ILE A 196 5.16 -4.67 3.64
N GLY A 197 5.72 -5.47 2.73
CA GLY A 197 7.04 -5.16 2.19
C GLY A 197 7.63 -6.18 1.23
N GLU A 198 8.70 -5.75 0.57
CA GLU A 198 9.56 -6.52 -0.32
C GLU A 198 10.82 -6.98 0.43
N ILE A 199 11.02 -8.30 0.52
CA ILE A 199 12.15 -8.88 1.24
C ILE A 199 13.47 -8.44 0.60
N ASN A 200 14.31 -7.75 1.38
CA ASN A 200 15.62 -7.22 0.93
C ASN A 200 15.53 -6.30 -0.30
N GLY A 201 14.39 -5.65 -0.49
CA GLY A 201 14.13 -4.70 -1.57
C GLY A 201 13.94 -3.28 -1.05
N ALA A 202 12.97 -2.57 -1.61
CA ALA A 202 12.78 -1.13 -1.38
C ALA A 202 12.05 -0.77 -0.06
N THR A 203 11.81 -1.74 0.82
CA THR A 203 10.99 -1.56 2.03
C THR A 203 11.60 -2.27 3.20
N ASN A 204 11.44 -1.71 4.40
CA ASN A 204 11.95 -2.19 5.66
C ASN A 204 13.48 -2.39 5.65
N SER A 205 14.10 -2.31 6.82
CA SER A 205 15.54 -2.42 6.96
C SER A 205 16.02 -3.81 6.60
N LYS A 206 17.22 -3.88 6.03
CA LYS A 206 17.94 -5.15 5.82
C LYS A 206 18.03 -5.98 7.12
N LYS A 207 18.24 -5.29 8.25
CA LYS A 207 18.35 -5.92 9.57
C LYS A 207 17.04 -6.59 9.99
N PHE A 208 15.90 -5.96 9.72
CA PHE A 208 14.60 -6.57 9.93
C PHE A 208 14.46 -7.84 9.09
N TRP A 209 14.69 -7.76 7.78
CA TRP A 209 14.54 -8.93 6.90
C TRP A 209 15.45 -10.11 7.24
N GLU A 210 16.68 -9.84 7.67
CA GLU A 210 17.63 -10.90 8.05
C GLU A 210 17.28 -11.59 9.38
N ASN A 211 16.50 -10.95 10.25
CA ASN A 211 16.29 -11.41 11.64
C ASN A 211 14.82 -11.67 12.01
N ALA A 212 13.86 -11.26 11.17
CA ALA A 212 12.44 -11.50 11.34
C ALA A 212 12.07 -12.93 10.94
N LYS A 213 11.16 -13.57 11.68
CA LYS A 213 10.56 -14.84 11.25
C LYS A 213 9.29 -14.53 10.47
N LEU A 214 9.34 -14.72 9.16
CA LEU A 214 8.27 -14.35 8.23
C LEU A 214 7.36 -15.55 7.95
N ASN A 215 6.05 -15.33 8.03
CA ASN A 215 5.03 -16.27 7.57
C ASN A 215 4.11 -15.58 6.56
N LYS A 216 4.17 -15.99 5.30
CA LYS A 216 3.28 -15.45 4.26
C LYS A 216 1.91 -16.12 4.38
N VAL A 217 0.93 -15.37 4.89
CA VAL A 217 -0.44 -15.88 5.11
C VAL A 217 -1.21 -15.84 3.78
N PRO A 218 -1.67 -16.99 3.24
CA PRO A 218 -2.35 -17.01 1.94
C PRO A 218 -3.60 -16.12 1.89
N ALA A 219 -4.40 -16.13 2.96
CA ALA A 219 -5.62 -15.33 3.04
C ALA A 219 -5.37 -13.81 2.94
N LEU A 220 -4.23 -13.32 3.43
CA LEU A 220 -3.87 -11.90 3.36
C LEU A 220 -3.23 -11.50 2.02
N ASN A 221 -2.88 -12.47 1.19
CA ASN A 221 -2.16 -12.25 -0.07
C ASN A 221 -3.00 -12.60 -1.31
N GLN A 222 -4.25 -13.07 -1.14
CA GLN A 222 -5.05 -13.56 -2.27
C GLN A 222 -5.53 -12.44 -3.22
N ASN A 223 -5.96 -11.29 -2.66
CA ASN A 223 -6.31 -10.09 -3.43
C ASN A 223 -5.26 -8.97 -3.28
N TYR A 224 -4.14 -9.25 -2.59
CA TYR A 224 -3.01 -8.35 -2.56
C TYR A 224 -2.24 -8.47 -3.88
N GLN A 225 -1.92 -7.35 -4.50
CA GLN A 225 -1.06 -7.32 -5.67
C GLN A 225 -0.03 -6.22 -5.50
N SER A 226 1.22 -6.57 -5.76
CA SER A 226 2.30 -5.59 -5.87
C SER A 226 1.97 -4.51 -6.88
N PHE A 227 2.40 -3.30 -6.58
CA PHE A 227 2.21 -2.15 -7.44
C PHE A 227 3.54 -1.71 -8.07
N ASP A 228 3.51 -1.52 -9.40
CA ASP A 228 4.67 -1.21 -10.22
C ASP A 228 5.74 -2.33 -10.17
N ASN A 229 6.98 -2.01 -9.77
CA ASN A 229 8.13 -2.90 -9.81
C ASN A 229 8.58 -3.38 -8.43
N ILE A 230 7.79 -3.14 -7.38
CA ILE A 230 8.08 -3.55 -6.00
C ILE A 230 7.42 -4.89 -5.75
N ASP A 231 8.18 -5.96 -5.49
CA ASP A 231 7.64 -7.31 -5.23
C ASP A 231 7.25 -7.49 -3.75
N ASP A 232 6.37 -6.61 -3.28
CA ASP A 232 5.90 -6.65 -1.90
C ASP A 232 4.81 -7.70 -1.65
N ALA A 233 4.70 -8.09 -0.39
CA ALA A 233 3.70 -9.03 0.10
C ALA A 233 3.38 -8.77 1.57
N ILE A 234 2.35 -9.46 2.07
CA ILE A 234 1.96 -9.40 3.48
C ILE A 234 2.53 -10.59 4.25
N TYR A 235 3.24 -10.30 5.34
CA TYR A 235 3.84 -11.28 6.23
C TYR A 235 3.30 -11.11 7.64
N LEU A 236 2.96 -12.22 8.29
CA LEU A 236 2.86 -12.28 9.75
C LEU A 236 4.28 -12.50 10.30
N VAL A 237 4.66 -11.71 11.30
CA VAL A 237 6.03 -11.64 11.80
C VAL A 237 6.10 -11.93 13.30
N HIS A 238 7.12 -12.71 13.68
CA HIS A 238 7.42 -13.11 15.06
C HIS A 238 8.88 -12.86 15.42
#